data_AF-A0A6J6L9M1-F1
#
_entry.id   AF-A0A6J6L9M1-F1
#
_cell.length_a   1.000
_cell.length_b   1.000
_cell.length_c   1.000
_cell.angle_alpha   90.00
_cell.angle_beta   90.00
_cell.angle_gamma   90.00
#
_symmetry.space_group_name_H-M   'P 1'
#
loop_
_entity.id
_entity.type
_entity.pdbx_description
1 polymer ?
#
loop_
_entity_poly.entity_id
_entity_poly.type
_entity_poly.pdbx_seq_one_letter_code
_entity_poly.pdbx_strand_id
1 'polypeptide(L)'
;MRWLLSLAFANSRTGTFIANLLGVALAGFLLVFLERHGNDFYRHLLLPGFCGGLTTFSALAFMTLHPNEGGAAYFLLTLICSLLIVAIVISLSRKFIPVRK
;
A
#
# COMPACT_ATOMS: atom_id res chain seq x y z
N MET A 1 2.48 -0.41 14.18
CA MET A 1 1.97 0.54 13.15
C MET A 1 0.62 0.09 12.58
N ARG A 2 0.52 -1.04 11.86
CA ARG A 2 -0.77 -1.62 11.38
C ARG A 2 -1.73 -2.03 12.50
N TRP A 3 -1.23 -2.56 13.61
CA TRP A 3 -2.04 -2.94 14.79
C TRP A 3 -2.74 -1.74 15.43
N LEU A 4 -2.11 -0.55 15.43
CA LEU A 4 -2.70 0.70 15.92
C LEU A 4 -3.83 1.21 15.02
N LEU A 5 -3.67 1.13 13.69
CA LEU A 5 -4.74 1.42 12.73
C LEU A 5 -5.93 0.47 12.87
N SER A 6 -5.67 -0.81 13.16
CA SER A 6 -6.71 -1.81 13.43
C SER A 6 -7.40 -1.62 14.78
N LEU A 7 -6.75 -0.96 15.75
CA LEU A 7 -7.32 -0.61 17.05
C LEU A 7 -8.13 0.70 16.98
N ALA A 8 -7.71 1.64 16.14
CA ALA A 8 -8.36 2.94 15.94
C ALA A 8 -9.65 2.86 15.09
N PHE A 9 -9.74 1.91 14.16
CA PHE A 9 -10.95 1.64 13.39
C PHE A 9 -11.53 0.30 13.84
N ALA A 10 -12.63 0.34 14.60
CA ALA A 10 -13.33 -0.80 15.21
C ALA A 10 -13.87 -1.87 14.23
N ASN A 11 -13.48 -1.84 12.95
CA ASN A 11 -13.84 -2.79 11.92
C ASN A 11 -12.58 -3.27 11.17
N SER A 12 -12.17 -4.51 11.42
CA SER A 12 -10.92 -5.11 10.94
C SER A 12 -10.77 -5.08 9.41
N ARG A 13 -11.91 -5.07 8.68
CA ARG A 13 -11.97 -5.04 7.22
C ARG A 13 -11.66 -3.65 6.64
N THR A 14 -12.23 -2.59 7.20
CA THR A 14 -11.97 -1.22 6.74
C THR A 14 -10.58 -0.75 7.11
N GLY A 15 -10.10 -1.10 8.31
CA GLY A 15 -8.74 -0.77 8.75
C GLY A 15 -7.67 -1.42 7.86
N THR A 16 -7.87 -2.69 7.49
CA THR A 16 -6.94 -3.40 6.59
C THR A 16 -6.98 -2.84 5.17
N PHE A 17 -8.16 -2.46 4.68
CA PHE A 17 -8.31 -1.82 3.37
C PHE A 17 -7.53 -0.51 3.30
N ILE A 18 -7.73 0.39 4.27
CA ILE A 18 -7.05 1.68 4.32
C ILE A 18 -5.54 1.49 4.46
N ALA A 19 -5.09 0.58 5.33
CA ALA A 19 -3.66 0.29 5.50
C ALA A 19 -3.01 -0.21 4.19
N ASN A 20 -3.69 -1.09 3.45
CA ASN A 20 -3.23 -1.53 2.14
C ASN A 20 -3.13 -0.38 1.14
N LEU A 21 -4.18 0.44 1.00
CA LEU A 21 -4.17 1.57 0.06
C LEU A 21 -3.08 2.61 0.40
N LEU A 22 -2.92 2.96 1.68
CA LEU A 22 -1.89 3.89 2.14
C LEU A 22 -0.49 3.33 1.94
N GLY A 23 -0.27 2.05 2.26
CA GLY A 23 1.02 1.41 2.07
C GLY A 23 1.44 1.34 0.61
N VAL A 24 0.48 1.06 -0.27
CA VAL A 24 0.67 1.03 -1.72
C VAL A 24 0.95 2.44 -2.28
N ALA A 25 0.20 3.46 -1.84
CA ALA A 25 0.45 4.86 -2.22
C ALA A 25 1.87 5.29 -1.81
N LEU A 26 2.24 5.03 -0.55
CA LEU A 26 3.54 5.38 -0.02
C LEU A 26 4.66 4.63 -0.75
N ALA A 27 4.46 3.35 -1.06
CA ALA A 27 5.43 2.56 -1.82
C ALA A 27 5.68 3.15 -3.22
N GLY A 28 4.62 3.52 -3.94
CA GLY A 28 4.72 4.15 -5.26
C GLY A 28 5.48 5.47 -5.23
N PHE A 29 5.21 6.31 -4.22
CA PHE A 29 5.92 7.58 -4.03
C PHE A 29 7.40 7.35 -3.68
N LEU A 30 7.68 6.51 -2.69
CA LEU A 30 9.03 6.21 -2.22
C LEU A 30 9.87 5.52 -3.29
N LEU A 31 9.25 4.68 -4.13
CA LEU A 31 9.94 4.07 -5.27
C LEU A 31 10.54 5.14 -6.17
N VAL A 32 9.74 6.11 -6.61
CA VAL A 32 10.20 7.17 -7.51
C VAL A 32 11.18 8.12 -6.81
N PHE A 33 10.91 8.45 -5.55
CA PHE A 33 11.78 9.34 -4.77
C PHE A 33 13.17 8.71 -4.54
N LEU A 34 13.21 7.45 -4.12
CA LEU A 34 14.46 6.74 -3.83
C LEU A 34 15.20 6.34 -5.12
N GLU A 35 14.51 6.07 -6.23
CA GLU A 35 15.17 5.90 -7.53
C GLU A 35 15.92 7.15 -8.00
N ARG A 36 15.42 8.36 -7.65
CA ARG A 36 16.01 9.63 -8.10
C ARG A 36 16.99 10.25 -7.11
N HIS A 37 16.87 9.94 -5.81
CA HIS A 37 17.63 10.61 -4.75
C HIS A 37 18.15 9.66 -3.65
N GLY A 38 17.77 8.39 -3.66
CA GLY A 38 18.01 7.46 -2.56
C GLY A 38 19.30 6.66 -2.68
N ASN A 39 19.80 6.22 -1.54
CA ASN A 39 20.85 5.21 -1.40
C ASN A 39 20.19 3.81 -1.27
N ASP A 40 20.82 2.76 -1.80
CA ASP A 40 20.29 1.38 -1.83
C ASP A 40 19.83 0.88 -0.46
N PHE A 41 20.50 1.31 0.62
CA PHE A 41 20.10 0.98 1.99
C PHE A 41 18.67 1.44 2.34
N TYR A 42 18.33 2.70 2.04
CA TYR A 42 16.99 3.24 2.33
C TYR A 42 15.94 2.61 1.44
N ARG A 43 16.31 2.23 0.22
CA ARG A 43 15.43 1.49 -0.69
C ARG A 43 15.03 0.15 -0.09
N HIS A 44 15.99 -0.63 0.42
CA HIS A 44 15.70 -1.92 1.04
C HIS A 44 15.00 -1.81 2.40
N LEU A 45 15.25 -0.74 3.18
CA LEU A 45 14.56 -0.58 4.46
C LEU A 45 13.11 -0.10 4.29
N LEU A 46 12.87 0.87 3.41
CA LEU A 46 11.57 1.54 3.31
C LEU A 46 10.58 0.80 2.41
N LEU A 47 11.04 0.22 1.29
CA LEU A 47 10.13 -0.50 0.38
C LEU A 47 9.73 -1.87 0.94
N PRO A 48 10.62 -2.88 1.05
CA PRO A 48 10.21 -4.18 1.58
C PRO A 48 9.98 -4.17 3.10
N GLY A 49 10.69 -3.33 3.87
CA GLY A 49 10.51 -3.26 5.33
C GLY A 49 9.25 -2.47 5.74
N PHE A 50 9.25 -1.16 5.53
CA PHE A 50 8.16 -0.30 6.01
C PHE A 50 6.85 -0.46 5.20
N CYS A 51 6.89 -0.29 3.88
CA CYS A 51 5.70 -0.44 3.03
C CYS A 51 5.20 -1.90 3.00
N GLY A 52 6.11 -2.86 3.00
CA GLY A 52 5.78 -4.28 3.14
C GLY A 52 5.08 -4.61 4.46
N GLY A 53 5.50 -4.00 5.58
CA GLY A 53 4.85 -4.18 6.88
C GLY A 53 3.53 -3.42 7.08
N LEU A 54 3.31 -2.36 6.29
CA LEU A 54 2.06 -1.58 6.31
C LEU A 54 0.94 -2.27 5.50
N THR A 55 1.32 -2.89 4.37
CA THR A 55 0.42 -3.72 3.56
C THR A 55 0.34 -5.15 4.10
N THR A 56 -0.74 -5.88 3.79
CA THR A 56 -0.90 -7.27 4.20
C THR A 56 -1.79 -8.04 3.22
N PHE A 57 -1.18 -8.99 2.51
CA PHE A 57 -1.90 -9.93 1.64
C PHE A 57 -2.61 -11.03 2.46
N SER A 58 -2.02 -11.48 3.56
CA SER A 58 -2.58 -12.54 4.40
C SER A 58 -3.92 -12.15 5.03
N ALA A 59 -4.06 -10.91 5.52
CA ALA A 59 -5.33 -10.43 6.05
C ALA A 59 -6.37 -10.24 4.93
N LEU A 60 -5.95 -9.75 3.75
CA LEU A 60 -6.81 -9.68 2.57
C LEU A 60 -7.35 -11.07 2.23
N ALA A 61 -6.48 -12.07 2.09
CA ALA A 61 -6.86 -13.46 1.80
C ALA A 61 -7.81 -14.04 2.86
N PHE A 62 -7.55 -13.83 4.14
CA PHE A 62 -8.45 -14.26 5.21
C PHE A 62 -9.86 -13.67 5.06
N MET A 63 -9.97 -12.39 4.70
CA MET A 63 -11.25 -11.73 4.47
C MET A 63 -11.95 -12.20 3.19
N THR A 64 -11.22 -12.70 2.20
CA THR A 64 -11.82 -13.31 1.00
C THR A 64 -12.42 -14.69 1.25
N LEU A 65 -11.88 -15.43 2.21
CA LEU A 65 -12.35 -16.78 2.57
C LEU A 65 -13.71 -16.79 3.28
N HIS A 66 -14.29 -15.62 3.57
CA HIS A 66 -15.63 -15.48 4.14
C HIS A 66 -16.61 -14.99 3.06
N PRO A 67 -17.02 -15.86 2.10
CA PRO A 67 -17.76 -15.47 0.90
C PRO A 67 -19.16 -14.90 1.20
N ASN A 68 -19.78 -15.29 2.32
CA ASN A 68 -21.11 -14.80 2.72
C ASN A 68 -21.16 -13.29 2.99
N GLU A 69 -20.02 -12.63 3.10
CA GLU A 69 -19.92 -11.18 3.34
C GLU A 69 -19.34 -10.41 2.14
N GLY A 70 -19.31 -11.01 0.95
CA GLY A 70 -18.81 -10.35 -0.25
C GLY A 70 -17.27 -10.32 -0.36
N GLY A 71 -16.60 -11.36 0.16
CA GLY A 71 -15.13 -11.47 0.14
C GLY A 71 -14.49 -11.26 -1.24
N ALA A 72 -15.11 -11.76 -2.31
CA ALA A 72 -14.64 -11.55 -3.69
C ALA A 72 -14.74 -10.08 -4.15
N ALA A 73 -15.82 -9.39 -3.79
CA ALA A 73 -15.98 -7.97 -4.10
C ALA A 73 -14.95 -7.12 -3.33
N TYR A 74 -14.71 -7.45 -2.06
CA TYR A 74 -13.67 -6.80 -1.25
C TYR A 74 -12.26 -7.03 -1.82
N PHE A 75 -11.98 -8.24 -2.31
CA PHE A 75 -10.72 -8.55 -2.98
C PHE A 75 -10.50 -7.69 -4.22
N LEU A 76 -11.48 -7.72 -5.14
CA LEU A 76 -11.41 -6.99 -6.41
C LEU A 76 -11.31 -5.49 -6.17
N LEU A 77 -12.08 -4.95 -5.22
CA LEU A 77 -12.01 -3.54 -4.84
C LEU A 77 -10.62 -3.18 -4.34
N THR A 78 -10.07 -3.95 -3.39
CA THR A 78 -8.74 -3.70 -2.83
C THR A 78 -7.66 -3.78 -3.91
N LEU A 79 -7.73 -4.78 -4.78
CA LEU A 79 -6.78 -4.99 -5.87
C LEU A 79 -6.82 -3.84 -6.88
N ILE A 80 -8.01 -3.52 -7.41
CA ILE A 80 -8.20 -2.48 -8.43
C ILE A 80 -7.82 -1.12 -7.87
N CYS A 81 -8.30 -0.77 -6.67
CA CYS A 81 -7.93 0.50 -6.03
C CYS A 81 -6.42 0.59 -5.79
N SER A 82 -5.78 -0.49 -5.34
CA SER A 82 -4.31 -0.50 -5.15
C SER A 82 -3.58 -0.24 -6.46
N LEU A 83 -3.95 -0.92 -7.55
CA LEU A 83 -3.32 -0.73 -8.86
C LEU A 83 -3.52 0.70 -9.40
N LEU A 84 -4.73 1.24 -9.29
CA LEU A 84 -5.03 2.62 -9.69
C LEU A 84 -4.20 3.62 -8.88
N ILE A 85 -4.10 3.44 -7.57
CA ILE A 85 -3.31 4.30 -6.69
C ILE A 85 -1.84 4.25 -7.08
N VAL A 86 -1.24 3.07 -7.30
CA VAL A 86 0.16 2.99 -7.74
C VAL A 86 0.35 3.73 -9.06
N ALA A 87 -0.52 3.49 -10.05
CA ALA A 87 -0.40 4.10 -11.36
C ALA A 87 -0.46 5.64 -11.28
N ILE A 88 -1.41 6.17 -10.51
CA ILE A 88 -1.60 7.60 -10.29
C ILE A 88 -0.40 8.19 -9.53
N VAL A 89 -0.01 7.57 -8.41
CA VAL A 89 1.06 8.08 -7.55
C VAL A 89 2.41 8.04 -8.27
N ILE A 90 2.74 6.97 -8.98
CA ILE A 90 3.99 6.91 -9.77
C ILE A 90 3.99 7.98 -10.85
N SER A 91 2.88 8.17 -11.57
CA SER A 91 2.77 9.19 -12.63
C SER A 91 2.93 10.60 -12.07
N LEU A 92 2.26 10.91 -10.95
CA LEU A 92 2.39 12.19 -10.24
C LEU A 92 3.81 12.39 -9.72
N SER A 93 4.37 11.40 -9.04
CA SER A 93 5.71 11.47 -8.45
C SER A 93 6.77 11.71 -9.53
N ARG A 94 6.64 11.04 -10.69
CA ARG A 94 7.56 11.26 -11.83
C ARG A 94 7.46 12.66 -12.41
N LYS A 95 6.27 13.28 -12.36
CA LYS A 95 6.04 14.65 -12.83
C LYS A 95 6.56 15.70 -11.85
N PHE A 96 6.39 15.48 -10.55
CA PHE A 96 6.71 16.47 -9.50
C PHE A 96 8.15 16.38 -8.97
N ILE A 97 8.78 15.21 -8.97
CA ILE A 97 10.14 15.01 -8.46
C ILE A 97 11.11 15.13 -9.64
N PRO A 98 11.83 16.23 -9.90
CA PRO A 98 12.77 16.27 -11.02
C PRO A 98 13.90 15.23 -10.86
N VAL A 99 14.38 14.65 -11.97
CA VAL A 99 15.55 13.77 -11.95
C VAL A 99 16.78 14.59 -11.55
N ARG A 100 17.51 14.15 -10.52
CA ARG A 100 18.79 14.77 -10.15
C ARG A 100 19.78 14.54 -11.29
N LYS A 101 20.23 15.61 -11.95
CA LYS A 101 21.35 15.57 -12.90
C LYS A 101 22.67 15.30 -12.17
#